data_AF-A0A5S9NZM4-F1
#
_entry.id   AF-A0A5S9NZM4-F1
#
_cell.length_a   1.000
_cell.length_b   1.000
_cell.length_c   1.000
_cell.angle_alpha   90.00
_cell.angle_beta   90.00
_cell.angle_gamma   90.00
#
_symmetry.space_group_name_H-M   'P 1'
#
loop_
_entity.id
_entity.type
_entity.pdbx_description
1 polymer ?
#
loop_
_entity_poly.entity_id
_entity_poly.type
_entity_poly.pdbx_seq_one_letter_code
_entity_poly.pdbx_strand_id
1 'polypeptide(L)'
;MLIASYLLGFDDVDTVRHLAVDSVLPEQLQHVEIRLFSRVDGTLDIVDLFLLFPNADSRNKIVCLPSIPLIALNHIMAGKALEVIDFAHGRKLSLVYSANQQRCA
;
A
#
# COMPACT_ATOMS: atom_id res chain seq x y z
N MET A 1 6.49 -12.97 -5.19
CA MET A 1 7.05 -12.69 -3.86
C MET A 1 5.89 -12.30 -2.97
N LEU A 2 5.72 -12.98 -1.84
CA LEU A 2 4.61 -12.74 -0.91
C LEU A 2 5.15 -11.88 0.23
N ILE A 3 4.75 -10.60 0.31
CA ILE A 3 5.12 -9.74 1.43
C ILE A 3 4.02 -9.88 2.48
N ALA A 4 4.30 -10.58 3.56
CA ALA A 4 3.50 -10.49 4.79
C ALA A 4 3.98 -9.26 5.57
N SER A 5 3.46 -8.09 5.21
CA SER A 5 3.69 -6.85 5.96
C SER A 5 2.54 -6.63 6.92
N TYR A 6 2.83 -6.22 8.14
CA TYR A 6 1.83 -5.60 9.01
C TYR A 6 1.35 -4.33 8.29
N LEU A 7 0.08 -4.30 7.88
CA LEU A 7 -0.51 -3.14 7.22
C LEU A 7 -0.90 -2.13 8.30
N LEU A 8 -0.47 -0.88 8.13
CA LEU A 8 -0.97 0.24 8.91
C LEU A 8 -2.07 0.92 8.11
N GLY A 9 -3.21 1.18 8.71
CA GLY A 9 -4.29 1.89 8.04
C GLY A 9 -5.30 2.44 9.03
N PHE A 10 -6.26 3.20 8.50
CA PHE A 10 -7.39 3.70 9.27
C PHE A 10 -8.42 2.59 9.43
N ASP A 11 -8.93 2.40 10.66
CA ASP A 11 -10.09 1.56 10.93
C ASP A 11 -11.41 2.31 10.57
N ASP A 12 -12.56 1.64 10.73
CA ASP A 12 -13.88 2.19 10.39
C ASP A 12 -14.28 3.40 11.27
N VAL A 13 -13.45 3.77 12.26
CA VAL A 13 -13.62 4.94 13.13
C VAL A 13 -12.48 5.96 12.98
N ASP A 14 -11.78 5.95 11.83
CA ASP A 14 -10.73 6.91 11.46
C ASP A 14 -9.51 6.91 12.42
N THR A 15 -9.21 5.79 13.07
CA THR A 15 -8.01 5.65 13.91
C THR A 15 -6.92 4.86 13.19
N VAL A 16 -5.68 5.37 13.18
CA VAL A 16 -4.52 4.63 12.63
C VAL A 16 -4.17 3.45 13.54
N ARG A 17 -4.22 2.23 13.01
CA ARG A 17 -3.90 1.00 13.75
C ARG A 17 -3.11 0.01 12.89
N HIS A 18 -2.48 -0.96 13.58
CA HIS A 18 -2.10 -2.22 12.94
C HIS A 18 -3.39 -2.93 12.57
N LEU A 19 -3.75 -2.90 11.30
CA LEU A 19 -4.92 -3.59 10.84
C LEU A 19 -4.57 -5.08 10.80
N ALA A 20 -5.35 -5.89 11.52
CA ALA A 20 -5.38 -7.32 11.25
C ALA A 20 -5.65 -7.51 9.76
N VAL A 21 -5.13 -8.59 9.17
CA VAL A 21 -5.24 -8.88 7.72
C VAL A 21 -6.70 -8.88 7.23
N ASP A 22 -7.64 -8.96 8.16
CA ASP A 22 -9.07 -8.95 7.94
C ASP A 22 -9.58 -7.52 7.65
N SER A 23 -9.99 -7.28 6.41
CA SER A 23 -10.76 -6.11 5.92
C SER A 23 -10.01 -4.78 5.74
N VAL A 24 -8.69 -4.84 5.52
CA VAL A 24 -7.86 -3.62 5.26
C VAL A 24 -8.24 -2.90 3.96
N LEU A 25 -8.64 -3.67 2.95
CA LEU A 25 -8.96 -3.16 1.63
C LEU A 25 -10.46 -2.93 1.50
N PRO A 26 -10.93 -1.82 0.89
CA PRO A 26 -12.34 -1.59 0.65
C PRO A 26 -12.98 -2.72 -0.16
N GLU A 27 -14.24 -3.06 0.10
CA GLU A 27 -14.96 -4.08 -0.68
C GLU A 27 -14.93 -3.76 -2.19
N GLN A 28 -15.10 -2.48 -2.55
CA GLN A 28 -15.02 -2.01 -3.93
C GLN A 28 -13.66 -1.36 -4.22
N LEU A 29 -12.92 -1.93 -5.17
CA LEU A 29 -11.60 -1.47 -5.60
C LEU A 29 -11.67 -0.92 -7.03
N GLN A 30 -12.43 0.15 -7.22
CA GLN A 30 -12.61 0.73 -8.56
C GLN A 30 -11.39 1.53 -9.03
N HIS A 31 -10.73 2.23 -8.09
CA HIS A 31 -9.53 2.99 -8.36
C HIS A 31 -8.59 2.94 -7.15
N VAL A 32 -7.32 2.65 -7.41
CA VAL A 32 -6.26 2.63 -6.40
C VAL A 32 -5.15 3.55 -6.88
N GLU A 33 -4.92 4.62 -6.13
CA GLU A 33 -3.75 5.47 -6.35
C GLU A 33 -2.60 4.91 -5.52
N ILE A 34 -1.42 4.80 -6.14
CA ILE A 34 -0.22 4.27 -5.49
C ILE A 34 0.77 5.41 -5.33
N ARG A 35 1.27 5.59 -4.10
CA ARG A 35 2.34 6.55 -3.80
C ARG A 35 3.48 5.89 -3.04
N LEU A 36 4.70 6.27 -3.39
CA LEU A 36 5.91 5.89 -2.66
C LEU A 36 6.40 7.10 -1.88
N PHE A 37 6.57 6.92 -0.57
CA PHE A 37 7.09 7.94 0.33
C PHE A 37 8.46 7.52 0.85
N SER A 38 9.42 8.43 0.82
CA SER A 38 10.78 8.14 1.30
C SER A 38 11.00 8.82 2.62
N ARG A 39 11.59 8.12 3.59
CA ARG A 39 12.05 8.73 4.83
C ARG A 39 13.42 8.20 5.21
N VAL A 40 14.21 9.07 5.82
CA VAL A 40 15.54 8.74 6.30
C VAL A 40 15.44 8.36 7.77
N ASP A 41 15.89 7.15 8.12
CA ASP A 41 16.09 6.72 9.50
C ASP A 41 17.57 6.47 9.74
N GLY A 42 18.27 7.49 10.24
CA GLY A 42 19.72 7.50 10.34
C GLY A 42 20.40 7.42 8.97
N THR A 43 20.98 6.28 8.63
CA THR A 43 21.65 6.03 7.33
C THR A 43 20.83 5.18 6.36
N LEU A 44 19.62 4.74 6.74
CA LEU A 44 18.78 3.87 5.92
C LEU A 44 17.74 4.72 5.16
N ASP A 45 17.68 4.54 3.84
CA ASP A 45 16.56 5.02 3.02
C ASP A 45 15.40 4.03 3.16
N ILE A 46 14.38 4.43 3.92
CA ILE A 46 13.17 3.65 4.13
C ILE A 46 12.12 4.16 3.15
N VAL A 47 11.49 3.24 2.42
CA VAL A 47 10.38 3.58 1.53
C VAL A 47 9.10 2.95 2.06
N ASP A 48 8.10 3.78 2.25
CA ASP A 48 6.74 3.39 2.61
C ASP A 48 5.87 3.42 1.35
N LEU A 49 5.00 2.42 1.18
CA LEU A 49 4.07 2.31 0.06
C LEU A 49 2.66 2.63 0.55
N PHE A 50 2.04 3.64 -0.05
CA PHE A 50 0.69 4.05 0.24
C PHE A 50 -0.26 3.65 -0.89
N LEU A 51 -1.39 3.07 -0.52
CA LEU A 51 -2.53 2.79 -1.38
C LEU A 51 -3.67 3.70 -0.96
N LEU A 52 -4.13 4.56 -1.86
CA LEU A 52 -5.25 5.45 -1.62
C LEU A 52 -6.46 4.97 -2.44
N PHE A 53 -7.61 4.88 -1.79
CA PHE A 53 -8.86 4.47 -2.41
C PHE A 53 -9.82 5.67 -2.47
N PRO A 54 -9.66 6.59 -3.44
CA PRO A 54 -10.42 7.85 -3.47
C PRO A 54 -11.93 7.67 -3.65
N ASN A 55 -12.35 6.51 -4.17
CA ASN A 55 -13.75 6.16 -4.41
C ASN A 55 -14.31 5.21 -3.34
N ALA A 56 -13.62 4.99 -2.22
CA ALA A 56 -14.16 4.19 -1.14
C ALA A 56 -15.32 4.92 -0.45
N ASP A 57 -16.37 4.18 -0.07
CA ASP A 57 -17.57 4.74 0.58
C ASP A 57 -17.26 5.45 1.91
N SER A 58 -16.17 5.07 2.56
CA SER A 58 -15.64 5.72 3.76
C SER A 58 -14.48 6.66 3.40
N ARG A 59 -14.52 7.89 3.94
CA ARG A 59 -13.64 9.03 3.59
C ARG A 59 -12.13 8.76 3.61
N ASN A 60 -11.62 7.77 4.35
CA ASN A 60 -10.18 7.62 4.61
C ASN A 60 -9.67 6.17 4.49
N LYS A 61 -10.00 5.41 3.44
CA LYS A 61 -9.25 4.17 3.20
C LYS A 61 -7.91 4.51 2.56
N ILE A 62 -6.93 4.79 3.42
CA ILE A 62 -5.51 4.84 3.09
C ILE A 62 -4.87 3.61 3.75
N VAL A 63 -4.16 2.82 2.96
CA VAL A 63 -3.40 1.67 3.45
C VAL A 63 -1.93 1.96 3.25
N CYS A 64 -1.16 1.81 4.33
CA CYS A 64 0.28 1.99 4.34
C CYS A 64 0.96 0.63 4.54
N LEU A 65 1.90 0.32 3.65
CA LEU A 65 2.89 -0.73 3.80
C LEU A 65 4.21 -0.06 4.19
N PRO A 66 4.51 0.04 5.50
CA PRO A 66 5.71 0.70 5.94
C PRO A 66 6.95 -0.13 5.58
N SER A 67 8.05 0.54 5.26
CA SER A 67 9.36 -0.06 5.03
C SER A 67 9.34 -1.23 4.05
N ILE A 68 8.82 -1.01 2.84
CA ILE A 68 8.77 -2.06 1.82
C ILE A 68 10.18 -2.59 1.53
N PRO A 69 10.34 -3.92 1.35
CA PRO A 69 11.63 -4.49 1.01
C PRO A 69 12.21 -3.87 -0.28
N LEU A 70 13.51 -3.58 -0.30
CA LEU A 70 14.20 -2.99 -1.45
C LEU A 70 13.95 -3.77 -2.76
N ILE A 71 13.82 -5.09 -2.68
CA ILE A 71 13.50 -5.95 -3.83
C ILE A 71 12.09 -5.66 -4.39
N ALA A 72 11.09 -5.40 -3.54
CA ALA A 72 9.76 -4.98 -3.99
C ALA A 72 9.79 -3.57 -4.57
N LEU A 73 10.50 -2.65 -3.93
CA LEU A 73 10.70 -1.31 -4.45
C LEU A 73 11.30 -1.36 -5.86
N ASN A 74 12.39 -2.11 -6.06
CA ASN A 74 13.01 -2.27 -7.38
C ASN A 74 12.08 -2.92 -8.40
N HIS A 75 11.21 -3.84 -7.97
CA HIS A 75 10.21 -4.46 -8.83
C HIS A 75 9.19 -3.43 -9.34
N ILE A 76 8.64 -2.64 -8.41
CA ILE A 76 7.66 -1.57 -8.68
C ILE A 76 8.28 -0.49 -9.58
N MET A 77 9.50 -0.04 -9.24
CA MET A 77 10.23 0.99 -10.00
C MET A 77 10.61 0.53 -11.42
N ALA A 78 10.72 -0.78 -11.65
CA ALA A 78 10.88 -1.35 -12.99
C ALA A 78 9.57 -1.44 -13.79
N GLY A 79 8.48 -0.85 -13.29
CA GLY A 79 7.15 -0.90 -13.90
C GLY A 79 6.49 -2.28 -13.82
N LYS A 80 7.02 -3.20 -13.00
CA LYS A 80 6.45 -4.53 -12.83
C LYS A 80 5.36 -4.49 -11.76
N ALA A 81 4.32 -5.29 -11.96
CA ALA A 81 3.20 -5.34 -11.04
C ALA A 81 3.60 -5.99 -9.71
N LEU A 82 3.32 -5.31 -8.60
CA LEU A 82 3.40 -5.90 -7.27
C LEU A 82 2.09 -6.61 -6.94
N GLU A 83 2.18 -7.89 -6.61
CA GLU A 83 1.02 -8.69 -6.24
C GLU A 83 0.75 -8.59 -4.73
N VAL A 84 -0.45 -8.14 -4.37
CA VAL A 84 -0.96 -8.08 -3.00
C VAL A 84 -2.13 -9.03 -2.87
N ILE A 85 -2.13 -9.83 -1.80
CA ILE A 85 -3.21 -10.78 -1.53
C ILE A 85 -4.10 -10.20 -0.44
N ASP A 86 -5.37 -10.02 -0.76
CA ASP A 86 -6.42 -9.67 0.19
C ASP A 86 -7.07 -10.98 0.67
N PHE A 87 -6.63 -11.46 1.83
CA PHE A 87 -7.15 -12.71 2.40
C PHE A 87 -8.59 -12.57 2.90
N ALA A 88 -9.00 -11.37 3.31
CA ALA A 88 -10.34 -11.12 3.82
C ALA A 88 -11.43 -11.36 2.76
N HIS A 89 -11.14 -10.99 1.52
CA HIS A 89 -12.05 -11.14 0.39
C HIS A 89 -11.59 -12.20 -0.63
N GLY A 90 -10.55 -12.98 -0.31
CA GLY A 90 -10.03 -14.05 -1.16
C GLY A 90 -9.60 -13.59 -2.56
N ARG A 91 -9.05 -12.37 -2.69
CA ARG A 91 -8.72 -11.77 -3.99
C ARG A 91 -7.27 -11.33 -4.11
N LYS A 92 -6.78 -11.27 -5.35
CA LYS A 92 -5.41 -10.83 -5.68
C LYS A 92 -5.45 -9.47 -6.37
N LEU A 93 -4.67 -8.52 -5.88
CA LEU A 93 -4.50 -7.20 -6.45
C LEU A 93 -3.14 -7.10 -7.14
N SER A 94 -3.15 -6.64 -8.39
CA SER A 94 -1.95 -6.38 -9.16
C SER A 94 -1.71 -4.87 -9.20
N LEU A 95 -0.76 -4.40 -8.41
CA LEU A 95 -0.44 -2.99 -8.24
C LEU A 95 0.64 -2.57 -9.24
N VAL A 96 0.29 -1.70 -10.20
CA VAL A 96 1.23 -1.18 -11.19
C VAL A 96 1.49 0.29 -10.90
N TYR A 97 2.74 0.60 -10.54
CA TYR A 97 3.18 1.98 -10.37
C TYR A 97 3.56 2.56 -11.73
N SER A 98 2.81 3.56 -12.18
CA SER A 98 3.10 4.20 -13.46
C SER A 98 4.25 5.19 -13.31
N ALA A 99 5.09 5.34 -14.34
CA ALA A 99 6.20 6.30 -14.33
C ALA A 99 5.76 7.77 -14.16
N ASN A 100 4.46 8.05 -14.32
CA ASN A 100 3.87 9.37 -14.10
C ASN A 100 3.57 9.67 -12.62
N GLN A 101 3.64 8.67 -11.74
CA GLN A 101 3.48 8.85 -10.29
C GLN A 101 4.82 9.28 -9.68
N GLN A 102 4.85 10.46 -9.04
CA GLN A 102 6.05 11.00 -8.41
C GLN A 102 6.28 10.35 -7.04
N ARG A 103 7.53 9.94 -6.78
CA ARG A 103 7.99 9.57 -5.44
C ARG A 103 8.02 10.85 -4.58
N CYS A 104 7.32 10.84 -3.46
CA CYS A 104 7.30 11.96 -2.53
C CYS A 104 8.47 11.85 -1.55
N ALA A 105 9.03 13.02 -1.21
CA ALA A 105 10.06 13.19 -0.18
C ALA A 105 9.43 13.62 1.15
#